data_AF-A0A937DPH2-F1
#
_entry.id   AF-A0A937DPH2-F1
#
_cell.length_a   1.000
_cell.length_b   1.000
_cell.length_c   1.000
_cell.angle_alpha   90.00
_cell.angle_beta   90.00
_cell.angle_gamma   90.00
#
_symmetry.space_group_name_H-M   'P 1'
#
loop_
_entity.id
_entity.type
_entity.pdbx_description
1 polymer ?
#
loop_
_entity_poly.entity_id
_entity_poly.type
_entity_poly.pdbx_seq_one_letter_code
_entity_poly.pdbx_strand_id
1 'polypeptide(L)'
;MKKSIPLALFLFTTAGLMYSGSRTVANANFGTLKAPDTLAGIDVSISGIAAATTGAGSGQIGIYTASAAGKPTNRFVISATTISCNTRPNNVGQTISGTFYEYPVPEWYAAWDSDLPTNDPRGARHPYIAINTYRINAEGRFEQLGTNWVKHGWYAASTGQSAVSGANGQPACGTASCSGPSNTGLGANCSDTYGAGLNVAADDVGPRSEINPRAAAGTTSDPGAIGWTMQGSWHNTMNRDSANTYKDVRVNNTGLASRSYTYTSTTQAWKLNNIKVDDIKPAALGTTGRFFIEGYYVVNGDKYKFNNVAYRRYTVTGLSATSTASNVAATSFANDGPHTFGPAMLDWGDRQAAMMPNTEGIGYVSSRVVKLPAGQGYRYEYAVFNLDIDRELNSIEIPMPTFANPTSFGFAQPRQADPGYHSHVDPLNPPSNADTPDANTDWVGSYDSVKGALVFSPPTPPNGYLPNTLRWGRTYTVWFTSPLPPRFTGTVTTAQRRTGTLGPLEAANLGTPKNPADIGNNEGNPNALVTAGGVQYIDGDGIVNEGDYNCFFNHFFLDAPDNRPADIADSTGEVGSDGVVNEGDYNCFFNNFFLI
;
A
#
# COMPACT_ATOMS: atom_id res chain seq x y z
N MET A 1 -57.44 32.97 3.82
CA MET A 1 -56.90 34.22 4.38
C MET A 1 -55.41 34.23 4.20
N LYS A 2 -54.87 35.32 3.63
CA LYS A 2 -53.46 35.52 3.31
C LYS A 2 -52.60 35.58 4.59
N LYS A 3 -51.46 34.89 4.62
CA LYS A 3 -50.19 35.43 5.15
C LYS A 3 -49.04 34.88 4.32
N SER A 4 -48.32 35.79 3.69
CA SER A 4 -47.14 35.64 2.85
C SER A 4 -45.96 36.32 3.53
N ILE A 5 -44.82 35.63 3.69
CA ILE A 5 -43.50 36.12 4.19
C ILE A 5 -42.43 35.23 3.48
N PRO A 6 -41.27 35.76 3.02
CA PRO A 6 -40.95 35.88 1.61
C PRO A 6 -39.95 34.83 1.07
N LEU A 7 -39.96 34.73 -0.25
CA LEU A 7 -39.03 34.01 -1.11
C LEU A 7 -37.61 34.61 -0.98
N ALA A 8 -36.72 33.92 -0.25
CA ALA A 8 -35.29 34.17 -0.30
C ALA A 8 -34.67 33.24 -1.36
N LEU A 9 -34.18 33.87 -2.42
CA LEU A 9 -33.46 33.32 -3.55
C LEU A 9 -32.23 32.51 -3.08
N PHE A 10 -32.32 31.19 -3.02
CA PHE A 10 -31.15 30.32 -2.83
C PHE A 10 -30.44 30.12 -4.17
N LEU A 11 -29.37 30.88 -4.39
CA LEU A 11 -28.34 30.52 -5.36
C LEU A 11 -27.67 29.22 -4.88
N PHE A 12 -27.89 28.13 -5.61
CA PHE A 12 -27.06 26.92 -5.50
C PHE A 12 -25.68 27.24 -6.07
N THR A 13 -24.73 27.62 -5.21
CA THR A 13 -23.31 27.37 -5.45
C THR A 13 -22.95 26.05 -4.79
N THR A 14 -22.62 25.07 -5.62
CA THR A 14 -21.99 23.81 -5.26
C THR A 14 -20.65 24.08 -4.57
N ALA A 15 -20.68 24.33 -3.26
CA ALA A 15 -19.52 24.24 -2.40
C ALA A 15 -19.45 22.81 -1.88
N GLY A 16 -18.40 22.08 -2.28
CA GLY A 16 -18.13 20.74 -1.80
C GLY A 16 -18.16 20.70 -0.28
N LEU A 17 -19.04 19.86 0.28
CA LEU A 17 -18.94 19.41 1.65
C LEU A 17 -17.64 18.60 1.79
N MET A 18 -16.55 19.32 2.07
CA MET A 18 -15.33 18.72 2.60
C MET A 18 -15.62 18.29 4.03
N TYR A 19 -15.91 17.01 4.20
CA TYR A 19 -15.97 16.37 5.51
C TYR A 19 -14.55 16.28 6.08
N SER A 20 -14.22 17.20 6.98
CA SER A 20 -13.07 17.11 7.89
C SER A 20 -13.42 16.29 9.12
N GLY A 21 -14.05 15.13 8.96
CA GLY A 21 -14.17 14.19 10.07
C GLY A 21 -12.93 13.32 10.08
N SER A 22 -12.14 13.45 11.14
CA SER A 22 -11.19 12.42 11.53
C SER A 22 -11.95 11.09 11.57
N ARG A 23 -11.75 10.23 10.55
CA ARG A 23 -12.09 8.82 10.65
C ARG A 23 -11.07 8.21 11.59
N THR A 24 -11.32 8.41 12.88
CA THR A 24 -10.70 7.62 13.94
C THR A 24 -11.15 6.20 13.67
N VAL A 25 -10.24 5.39 13.11
CA VAL A 25 -10.28 3.94 13.31
C VAL A 25 -10.61 3.78 14.78
N ALA A 26 -11.65 3.00 15.12
CA ALA A 26 -11.85 2.61 16.49
C ALA A 26 -10.53 2.02 16.97
N ASN A 27 -9.81 2.82 17.77
CA ASN A 27 -8.51 2.53 18.34
C ASN A 27 -8.61 1.39 19.38
N ALA A 28 -9.77 0.73 19.42
CA ALA A 28 -10.10 -0.37 20.32
C ALA A 28 -9.39 -1.68 19.94
N ASN A 29 -8.94 -1.85 18.70
CA ASN A 29 -8.16 -3.04 18.28
C ASN A 29 -6.69 -2.76 17.95
N PHE A 30 -6.27 -1.48 17.92
CA PHE A 30 -4.86 -1.08 17.86
C PHE A 30 -4.47 -0.35 19.15
N GLY A 31 -4.92 -0.90 20.29
CA GLY A 31 -4.52 -0.44 21.61
C GLY A 31 -3.01 -0.26 21.63
N THR A 32 -2.55 0.91 22.06
CA THR A 32 -1.14 1.24 22.37
C THR A 32 -0.17 0.21 21.81
N LEU A 33 0.32 0.40 20.58
CA LEU A 33 1.31 -0.47 19.90
C LEU A 33 2.69 -0.46 20.58
N LYS A 34 2.70 -0.49 21.92
CA LYS A 34 3.78 -1.00 22.72
C LYS A 34 3.58 -2.51 22.74
N ALA A 35 4.56 -3.27 22.25
CA ALA A 35 4.55 -4.72 22.43
C ALA A 35 4.37 -5.04 23.94
N PRO A 36 3.64 -6.11 24.30
CA PRO A 36 3.66 -6.64 25.66
C PRO A 36 5.12 -6.82 26.08
N ASP A 37 5.49 -6.37 27.29
CA ASP A 37 6.87 -6.28 27.79
C ASP A 37 7.63 -7.65 27.87
N THR A 38 7.06 -8.75 27.38
CA THR A 38 7.49 -10.13 27.68
C THR A 38 7.59 -11.09 26.49
N LEU A 39 7.52 -10.65 25.23
CA LEU A 39 7.60 -11.57 24.08
C LEU A 39 9.01 -11.67 23.48
N ALA A 40 9.48 -12.91 23.28
CA ALA A 40 10.73 -13.21 22.57
C ALA A 40 10.59 -12.91 21.05
N GLY A 41 11.50 -12.12 20.49
CA GLY A 41 11.54 -11.70 19.06
C GLY A 41 11.87 -10.21 18.89
N ILE A 42 12.65 -9.82 17.88
CA ILE A 42 13.05 -8.41 17.63
C ILE A 42 11.77 -7.58 17.38
N ASP A 43 11.63 -6.42 18.04
CA ASP A 43 10.50 -5.48 17.87
C ASP A 43 11.05 -4.16 17.34
N VAL A 44 10.89 -3.95 16.03
CA VAL A 44 11.31 -2.74 15.32
C VAL A 44 10.08 -1.96 14.89
N SER A 45 10.07 -0.67 15.18
CA SER A 45 9.03 0.26 14.75
C SER A 45 9.64 1.37 13.91
N ILE A 46 9.06 1.68 12.75
CA ILE A 46 9.48 2.85 11.97
C ILE A 46 8.84 4.07 12.57
N SER A 47 9.63 5.00 13.10
CA SER A 47 9.09 6.26 13.60
C SER A 47 9.11 7.38 12.55
N GLY A 48 9.66 7.15 11.36
CA GLY A 48 9.12 7.80 10.16
C GLY A 48 10.12 8.34 9.16
N ILE A 49 9.56 9.10 8.21
CA ILE A 49 10.31 9.93 7.26
C ILE A 49 10.77 11.20 7.94
N ALA A 50 11.85 11.11 8.72
CA ALA A 50 12.23 12.01 9.82
C ALA A 50 11.72 13.46 9.71
N ALA A 51 10.91 13.90 10.68
CA ALA A 51 10.75 15.33 10.94
C ALA A 51 12.05 15.85 11.58
N ALA A 52 12.95 16.41 10.78
CA ALA A 52 14.29 16.78 11.26
C ALA A 52 14.26 17.69 12.50
N THR A 53 15.10 17.39 13.49
CA THR A 53 15.40 18.30 14.60
C THR A 53 16.66 19.15 14.38
N THR A 54 17.42 19.02 13.28
CA THR A 54 18.46 20.01 12.92
C THR A 54 18.77 20.07 11.40
N GLY A 55 18.40 21.19 10.73
CA GLY A 55 18.81 21.66 9.38
C GLY A 55 18.45 20.79 8.15
N ALA A 56 17.70 21.21 7.13
CA ALA A 56 17.01 22.46 6.75
C ALA A 56 15.75 22.12 5.90
N GLY A 57 14.56 22.68 6.23
CA GLY A 57 13.32 22.69 5.40
C GLY A 57 12.57 21.35 5.21
N SER A 58 11.21 21.36 5.17
CA SER A 58 10.26 20.25 4.86
C SER A 58 10.66 18.82 5.32
N GLY A 59 11.47 18.72 6.38
CA GLY A 59 12.58 17.75 6.44
C GLY A 59 12.10 16.31 6.51
N GLN A 60 12.67 15.35 5.80
CA GLN A 60 13.84 15.35 4.89
C GLN A 60 13.51 14.56 3.62
N ILE A 61 12.90 15.22 2.64
CA ILE A 61 12.68 14.71 1.27
C ILE A 61 13.88 15.05 0.40
N GLY A 62 14.41 14.07 -0.32
CA GLY A 62 15.42 14.27 -1.35
C GLY A 62 14.78 14.28 -2.73
N ILE A 63 14.90 15.39 -3.47
CA ILE A 63 14.49 15.47 -4.88
C ILE A 63 15.73 15.44 -5.77
N TYR A 64 15.77 14.50 -6.70
CA TYR A 64 16.89 14.32 -7.61
C TYR A 64 16.39 14.43 -9.05
N THR A 65 16.79 15.51 -9.71
CA THR A 65 16.32 15.87 -11.05
C THR A 65 17.30 15.53 -12.16
N ALA A 66 18.55 15.18 -11.84
CA ALA A 66 19.58 15.01 -12.87
C ALA A 66 19.24 13.94 -13.90
N SER A 67 19.75 14.16 -15.10
CA SER A 67 19.59 13.29 -16.24
C SER A 67 20.39 12.01 -16.05
N ALA A 68 19.70 10.88 -15.97
CA ALA A 68 20.26 9.58 -16.31
C ALA A 68 20.04 9.32 -17.80
N ALA A 69 20.92 8.57 -18.46
CA ALA A 69 20.74 8.18 -19.85
C ALA A 69 19.35 7.54 -20.04
N GLY A 70 18.59 8.05 -21.02
CA GLY A 70 17.25 7.59 -21.37
C GLY A 70 16.12 8.01 -20.43
N LYS A 71 16.37 8.63 -19.26
CA LYS A 71 15.31 9.05 -18.33
C LYS A 71 14.39 10.09 -19.00
N PRO A 72 13.06 9.90 -19.02
CA PRO A 72 12.14 10.90 -19.53
C PRO A 72 12.28 12.25 -18.81
N THR A 73 12.26 13.35 -19.55
CA THR A 73 12.44 14.72 -19.03
C THR A 73 11.27 15.18 -18.14
N ASN A 74 10.10 14.56 -18.28
CA ASN A 74 8.93 14.84 -17.45
C ASN A 74 8.92 14.08 -16.12
N ARG A 75 10.05 13.51 -15.69
CA ARG A 75 10.15 12.74 -14.45
C ARG A 75 11.24 13.21 -13.50
N PHE A 76 10.94 13.13 -12.21
CA PHE A 76 11.85 13.40 -11.11
C PHE A 76 11.95 12.18 -10.20
N VAL A 77 13.04 12.09 -9.45
CA VAL A 77 13.23 11.05 -8.45
C VAL A 77 13.02 11.65 -7.07
N ILE A 78 12.34 10.91 -6.21
CA ILE A 78 12.12 11.27 -4.82
C ILE A 78 12.63 10.20 -3.87
N SER A 79 13.21 10.64 -2.76
CA SER A 79 13.58 9.82 -1.62
C SER A 79 13.19 10.54 -0.34
N ALA A 80 13.28 9.82 0.76
CA ALA A 80 12.97 10.31 2.08
C ALA A 80 14.02 9.78 3.06
N THR A 81 14.35 10.58 4.08
CA THR A 81 14.99 10.04 5.27
C THR A 81 14.10 8.98 5.89
N THR A 82 14.66 7.98 6.54
CA THR A 82 13.90 6.97 7.27
C THR A 82 14.47 6.77 8.66
N ILE A 83 13.59 6.53 9.64
CA ILE A 83 13.95 6.24 11.02
C ILE A 83 13.29 4.94 11.46
N SER A 84 14.09 3.99 11.90
CA SER A 84 13.67 2.79 12.60
C SER A 84 14.03 2.89 14.08
N CYS A 85 13.20 2.33 14.96
CA CYS A 85 13.32 2.38 16.41
C CYS A 85 13.20 0.97 16.98
N ASN A 86 14.10 0.61 17.88
CA ASN A 86 13.94 -0.56 18.74
C ASN A 86 13.31 -0.11 20.06
N THR A 87 12.02 -0.37 20.25
CA THR A 87 11.24 0.14 21.40
C THR A 87 11.30 -0.76 22.65
N ARG A 88 12.17 -1.77 22.66
CA ARG A 88 12.32 -2.67 23.81
C ARG A 88 12.70 -1.89 25.09
N PRO A 89 12.02 -2.12 26.23
CA PRO A 89 12.39 -1.52 27.51
C PRO A 89 13.85 -1.83 27.85
N ASN A 90 14.54 -0.85 28.45
CA ASN A 90 15.89 -1.02 28.98
C ASN A 90 15.90 -2.15 30.02
N ASN A 91 16.30 -3.37 29.63
CA ASN A 91 16.62 -4.45 30.56
C ASN A 91 17.98 -4.18 31.21
N VAL A 92 18.08 -3.10 31.98
CA VAL A 92 19.24 -2.86 32.85
C VAL A 92 19.08 -3.82 34.04
N GLY A 93 19.90 -4.87 34.07
CA GLY A 93 20.04 -5.74 35.25
C GLY A 93 19.39 -7.11 35.19
N GLN A 94 18.77 -7.52 34.07
CA GLN A 94 18.71 -8.95 33.79
C GLN A 94 20.07 -9.36 33.22
N THR A 95 20.84 -10.14 33.98
CA THR A 95 21.60 -11.19 33.32
C THR A 95 20.59 -11.94 32.50
N ILE A 96 20.70 -11.86 31.17
CA ILE A 96 19.90 -12.65 30.25
C ILE A 96 20.27 -14.11 30.57
N SER A 97 19.52 -14.70 31.50
CA SER A 97 19.72 -16.05 32.04
C SER A 97 18.81 -17.06 31.33
N GLY A 98 18.57 -16.82 30.05
CA GLY A 98 18.51 -17.87 29.05
C GLY A 98 19.63 -17.54 28.09
N THR A 99 20.39 -18.55 27.66
CA THR A 99 21.37 -18.43 26.57
C THR A 99 20.90 -17.35 25.59
N PHE A 100 21.61 -16.23 25.58
CA PHE A 100 21.82 -15.55 24.33
C PHE A 100 22.13 -16.68 23.33
N TYR A 101 21.26 -16.90 22.36
CA TYR A 101 21.81 -17.18 21.05
C TYR A 101 22.40 -15.84 20.54
N GLU A 102 23.38 -15.30 21.29
CA GLU A 102 24.64 -14.92 20.69
C GLU A 102 25.07 -16.22 20.02
N TYR A 103 24.56 -16.43 18.82
CA TYR A 103 25.26 -17.31 17.89
C TYR A 103 26.69 -16.78 17.92
N PRO A 104 27.66 -17.55 18.42
CA PRO A 104 29.03 -17.11 18.50
C PRO A 104 29.40 -16.56 17.13
N VAL A 105 29.51 -15.23 17.05
CA VAL A 105 29.84 -14.50 15.84
C VAL A 105 31.21 -14.83 15.24
N PRO A 106 32.14 -15.57 15.90
CA PRO A 106 33.38 -15.94 15.24
C PRO A 106 33.26 -17.02 14.15
N GLU A 107 32.35 -18.00 14.25
CA GLU A 107 32.41 -19.19 13.36
C GLU A 107 31.48 -19.09 12.15
N TRP A 108 30.38 -18.33 12.23
CA TRP A 108 29.45 -18.16 11.10
C TRP A 108 29.84 -17.04 10.14
N TYR A 109 30.63 -16.06 10.60
CA TYR A 109 31.19 -15.03 9.74
C TYR A 109 32.23 -15.65 8.77
N ALA A 110 33.08 -16.55 9.28
CA ALA A 110 34.19 -17.14 8.54
C ALA A 110 33.78 -18.08 7.39
N ALA A 111 32.61 -18.74 7.48
CA ALA A 111 32.17 -19.69 6.45
C ALA A 111 31.48 -19.01 5.23
N TRP A 112 31.08 -17.74 5.36
CA TRP A 112 30.44 -16.97 4.29
C TRP A 112 31.30 -15.77 3.83
N ASP A 113 32.29 -15.35 4.62
CA ASP A 113 33.28 -14.32 4.26
C ASP A 113 34.41 -14.87 3.38
N SER A 114 34.57 -16.20 3.26
CA SER A 114 35.64 -16.79 2.43
C SER A 114 35.43 -16.60 0.92
N ASP A 115 34.20 -16.32 0.48
CA ASP A 115 33.86 -16.00 -0.92
C ASP A 115 33.45 -14.52 -1.11
N LEU A 116 33.48 -13.71 -0.04
CA LEU A 116 33.33 -12.26 -0.12
C LEU A 116 34.72 -11.64 -0.32
N PRO A 117 34.86 -10.53 -1.06
CA PRO A 117 35.99 -9.64 -0.80
C PRO A 117 35.90 -9.28 0.68
N THR A 118 36.89 -9.69 1.47
CA THR A 118 37.04 -9.74 2.95
C THR A 118 36.78 -8.43 3.74
N ASN A 119 35.84 -7.60 3.32
CA ASN A 119 35.67 -6.23 3.77
C ASN A 119 34.34 -5.60 3.31
N ASP A 120 33.29 -6.38 3.04
CA ASP A 120 31.94 -5.83 2.84
C ASP A 120 31.26 -5.53 4.19
N PRO A 121 30.95 -4.25 4.51
CA PRO A 121 30.37 -3.87 5.79
C PRO A 121 28.91 -4.32 5.97
N ARG A 122 28.22 -4.83 4.94
CA ARG A 122 26.77 -5.12 4.94
C ARG A 122 26.42 -6.53 5.43
N GLY A 123 27.01 -6.98 6.55
CA GLY A 123 26.86 -8.35 7.05
C GLY A 123 25.44 -8.95 6.92
N ALA A 124 25.32 -10.29 6.81
CA ALA A 124 24.11 -11.02 6.41
C ALA A 124 22.82 -10.83 7.26
N ARG A 125 22.82 -9.91 8.24
CA ARG A 125 21.71 -9.61 9.16
C ARG A 125 21.41 -8.10 9.21
N HIS A 126 21.36 -7.45 8.06
CA HIS A 126 20.97 -6.04 7.96
C HIS A 126 19.49 -5.87 7.57
N PRO A 127 18.84 -4.76 7.96
CA PRO A 127 17.48 -4.46 7.50
C PRO A 127 17.48 -4.04 6.03
N TYR A 128 16.36 -4.31 5.35
CA TYR A 128 16.11 -3.84 3.99
C TYR A 128 15.08 -2.70 4.00
N ILE A 129 15.40 -1.57 3.40
CA ILE A 129 14.63 -0.33 3.52
C ILE A 129 14.01 0.05 2.17
N ALA A 130 12.70 -0.03 2.11
CA ALA A 130 11.87 0.35 0.99
C ALA A 130 11.22 1.73 1.24
N ILE A 131 11.07 2.51 0.17
CA ILE A 131 10.35 3.78 0.18
C ILE A 131 9.32 3.73 -0.95
N ASN A 132 8.06 3.96 -0.61
CA ASN A 132 6.96 4.01 -1.56
C ASN A 132 6.35 5.41 -1.57
N THR A 133 5.80 5.79 -2.72
CA THR A 133 5.11 7.08 -2.88
C THR A 133 3.72 6.90 -3.45
N TYR A 134 2.75 7.60 -2.89
CA TYR A 134 1.35 7.50 -3.27
C TYR A 134 0.73 8.87 -3.47
N ARG A 135 -0.38 8.91 -4.21
CA ARG A 135 -1.29 10.06 -4.24
C ARG A 135 -2.70 9.62 -3.89
N ILE A 136 -3.50 10.59 -3.48
CA ILE A 136 -4.94 10.54 -3.75
C ILE A 136 -5.19 11.48 -4.92
N ASN A 137 -5.66 10.93 -6.04
CA ASN A 137 -5.88 11.69 -7.26
C ASN A 137 -7.12 12.60 -7.15
N ALA A 138 -7.37 13.42 -8.17
CA ALA A 138 -8.48 14.37 -8.21
C ALA A 138 -9.86 13.70 -8.11
N GLU A 139 -10.01 12.45 -8.56
CA GLU A 139 -11.23 11.68 -8.40
C GLU A 139 -11.37 11.05 -7.01
N GLY A 140 -10.32 11.03 -6.19
CA GLY A 140 -10.31 10.44 -4.85
C GLY A 140 -9.72 9.03 -4.76
N ARG A 141 -9.09 8.52 -5.84
CA ARG A 141 -8.44 7.19 -5.88
C ARG A 141 -7.07 7.21 -5.23
N PHE A 142 -6.74 6.16 -4.49
CA PHE A 142 -5.41 5.93 -3.95
C PHE A 142 -4.55 5.18 -4.96
N GLU A 143 -3.40 5.74 -5.33
CA GLU A 143 -2.54 5.16 -6.36
C GLU A 143 -1.08 5.21 -5.92
N GLN A 144 -0.37 4.08 -6.04
CA GLN A 144 1.08 4.08 -5.90
C GLN A 144 1.72 4.59 -7.19
N LEU A 145 2.57 5.62 -7.07
CA LEU A 145 3.18 6.28 -8.21
C LEU A 145 4.55 5.70 -8.58
N GLY A 146 5.27 5.18 -7.58
CA GLY A 146 6.63 4.70 -7.74
C GLY A 146 7.00 3.66 -6.69
N THR A 147 8.00 2.86 -7.03
CA THR A 147 8.70 1.94 -6.13
C THR A 147 10.19 2.12 -6.32
N ASN A 148 10.94 2.18 -5.23
CA ASN A 148 12.39 2.06 -5.27
C ASN A 148 12.86 0.60 -5.18
N TRP A 149 14.08 0.39 -5.65
CA TRP A 149 14.98 -0.66 -5.17
C TRP A 149 15.24 -0.47 -3.69
N VAL A 150 15.52 -1.56 -3.02
CA VAL A 150 15.62 -1.62 -1.58
C VAL A 150 17.02 -1.23 -1.17
N LYS A 151 17.12 -0.36 -0.17
CA LYS A 151 18.39 -0.04 0.45
C LYS A 151 18.77 -1.16 1.42
N HIS A 152 19.97 -1.71 1.26
CA HIS A 152 20.62 -2.63 2.18
C HIS A 152 21.30 -1.81 3.28
N GLY A 153 20.88 -2.00 4.54
CA GLY A 153 21.53 -1.37 5.69
C GLY A 153 22.96 -1.87 5.88
N TRP A 154 23.84 -1.05 6.46
CA TRP A 154 25.24 -1.42 6.72
C TRP A 154 25.71 -1.12 8.15
N TYR A 155 25.15 -0.09 8.80
CA TYR A 155 25.51 0.27 10.16
C TYR A 155 24.29 0.85 10.88
N ALA A 156 23.91 0.25 12.01
CA ALA A 156 22.86 0.81 12.84
C ALA A 156 23.37 2.08 13.55
N ALA A 157 22.84 3.26 13.21
CA ALA A 157 23.24 4.53 13.81
C ALA A 157 23.24 4.48 15.34
N SER A 158 22.26 3.74 15.89
CA SER A 158 22.09 3.46 17.31
C SER A 158 22.17 4.72 18.17
N THR A 159 21.39 5.72 17.83
CA THR A 159 21.30 7.01 18.53
C THR A 159 19.94 7.18 19.19
N GLY A 160 19.85 7.92 20.29
CA GLY A 160 18.55 8.29 20.85
C GLY A 160 17.78 9.24 19.92
N GLN A 161 16.48 9.03 19.74
CA GLN A 161 15.60 9.95 19.03
C GLN A 161 14.49 10.44 19.95
N SER A 162 14.48 11.76 20.19
CA SER A 162 13.46 12.45 20.98
C SER A 162 12.16 12.61 20.20
N ALA A 163 11.04 12.64 20.91
CA ALA A 163 9.74 12.93 20.33
C ALA A 163 9.74 14.30 19.64
N VAL A 164 8.99 14.40 18.55
CA VAL A 164 8.70 15.66 17.85
C VAL A 164 7.27 16.07 18.21
N SER A 165 7.12 17.25 18.83
CA SER A 165 5.81 17.79 19.22
C SER A 165 5.11 18.52 18.07
N GLY A 166 3.78 18.64 18.14
CA GLY A 166 2.96 19.44 17.23
C GLY A 166 2.16 18.61 16.23
N ALA A 167 1.45 19.29 15.32
CA ALA A 167 0.53 18.66 14.36
C ALA A 167 1.20 17.66 13.39
N ASN A 168 2.52 17.80 13.20
CA ASN A 168 3.35 16.91 12.36
C ASN A 168 4.26 16.01 13.22
N GLY A 169 3.85 15.75 14.46
CA GLY A 169 4.64 15.09 15.48
C GLY A 169 4.99 13.63 15.20
N GLN A 170 5.88 13.10 16.03
CA GLN A 170 6.39 11.72 15.99
C GLN A 170 6.76 11.30 17.42
N PRO A 171 6.45 10.06 17.85
CA PRO A 171 6.88 9.57 19.17
C PRO A 171 8.41 9.48 19.27
N ALA A 172 8.93 9.44 20.50
CA ALA A 172 10.34 9.11 20.73
C ALA A 172 10.60 7.62 20.45
N CYS A 173 11.82 7.26 20.06
CA CYS A 173 12.25 5.87 20.09
C CYS A 173 12.42 5.44 21.56
N GLY A 174 11.36 4.88 22.16
CA GLY A 174 11.39 4.36 23.53
C GLY A 174 11.52 5.44 24.61
N THR A 175 12.13 5.09 25.75
CA THR A 175 12.22 5.96 26.96
C THR A 175 13.40 6.95 26.93
N ALA A 176 13.85 7.37 25.75
CA ALA A 176 14.89 8.38 25.50
C ALA A 176 16.35 8.06 25.91
N SER A 177 16.64 6.87 26.47
CA SER A 177 18.01 6.44 26.80
C SER A 177 18.43 5.21 25.99
N CYS A 178 19.09 5.47 24.86
CA CYS A 178 19.66 4.43 23.98
C CYS A 178 20.78 3.67 24.70
N SER A 179 20.70 2.33 24.69
CA SER A 179 21.64 1.44 25.38
C SER A 179 22.05 0.23 24.54
N GLY A 180 23.28 -0.27 24.77
CA GLY A 180 23.86 -1.38 24.02
C GLY A 180 24.05 -1.14 22.51
N PRO A 181 24.45 0.05 22.02
CA PRO A 181 24.70 0.27 20.61
C PRO A 181 25.89 -0.56 20.12
N SER A 182 25.80 -1.15 18.93
CA SER A 182 26.94 -1.79 18.25
C SER A 182 26.88 -1.52 16.75
N ASN A 183 27.99 -1.78 16.04
CA ASN A 183 28.04 -1.68 14.58
C ASN A 183 27.23 -2.76 13.85
N THR A 184 26.81 -3.81 14.55
CA THR A 184 26.15 -4.99 13.98
C THR A 184 24.73 -5.20 14.49
N GLY A 185 24.19 -4.25 15.28
CA GLY A 185 22.83 -4.34 15.80
C GLY A 185 22.30 -3.05 16.43
N LEU A 186 21.00 -2.82 16.31
CA LEU A 186 20.30 -1.67 16.88
C LEU A 186 20.02 -1.88 18.38
N GLY A 187 20.63 -1.04 19.22
CA GLY A 187 20.48 -1.09 20.68
C GLY A 187 19.05 -0.84 21.18
N ALA A 188 18.78 -1.16 22.45
CA ALA A 188 17.46 -0.95 23.05
C ALA A 188 17.18 0.55 23.23
N ASN A 189 15.94 0.99 22.92
CA ASN A 189 15.54 2.40 22.88
C ASN A 189 16.39 3.27 21.95
N CYS A 190 17.07 2.65 20.97
CA CYS A 190 17.86 3.35 19.98
C CYS A 190 17.08 3.48 18.66
N SER A 191 17.50 4.46 17.89
CA SER A 191 17.05 4.73 16.54
C SER A 191 18.14 4.44 15.54
N ASP A 192 17.76 3.92 14.38
CA ASP A 192 18.57 3.90 13.18
C ASP A 192 18.00 4.91 12.18
N THR A 193 18.82 5.88 11.77
CA THR A 193 18.38 6.99 10.91
C THR A 193 19.25 7.07 9.67
N TYR A 194 18.62 7.01 8.49
CA TYR A 194 19.29 7.20 7.21
C TYR A 194 18.71 8.40 6.47
N GLY A 195 19.57 9.34 6.08
CA GLY A 195 19.20 10.49 5.27
C GLY A 195 18.69 10.09 3.87
N ALA A 196 17.85 10.92 3.26
CA ALA A 196 17.30 10.66 1.92
C ALA A 196 18.33 10.30 0.85
N GLY A 197 19.52 10.92 0.88
CA GLY A 197 20.63 10.63 -0.03
C GLY A 197 21.29 9.27 0.21
N LEU A 198 21.36 8.84 1.48
CA LEU A 198 21.89 7.53 1.84
C LEU A 198 20.95 6.40 1.40
N ASN A 199 19.64 6.63 1.48
CA ASN A 199 18.61 5.68 1.04
C ASN A 199 18.55 5.46 -0.47
N VAL A 200 19.33 6.21 -1.25
CA VAL A 200 19.45 6.08 -2.71
C VAL A 200 20.90 5.89 -3.18
N ALA A 201 21.81 5.57 -2.25
CA ALA A 201 23.21 5.40 -2.56
C ALA A 201 23.45 4.16 -3.45
N ALA A 202 24.36 4.33 -4.40
CA ALA A 202 24.43 3.49 -5.58
C ALA A 202 24.89 2.05 -5.35
N ASP A 203 25.78 1.91 -4.39
CA ASP A 203 26.38 0.69 -3.91
C ASP A 203 25.43 -0.16 -3.08
N ASP A 204 24.39 0.44 -2.48
CA ASP A 204 23.58 -0.20 -1.44
C ASP A 204 22.13 -0.41 -1.83
N VAL A 205 21.72 -0.08 -3.06
CA VAL A 205 20.37 -0.38 -3.54
C VAL A 205 20.34 -1.65 -4.40
N GLY A 206 19.45 -2.57 -4.03
CA GLY A 206 19.24 -3.87 -4.67
C GLY A 206 17.77 -4.10 -5.07
N PRO A 207 17.49 -4.97 -6.04
CA PRO A 207 16.13 -5.23 -6.49
C PRO A 207 15.33 -6.00 -5.43
N ARG A 208 14.04 -5.65 -5.25
CA ARG A 208 13.13 -6.32 -4.29
C ARG A 208 12.99 -7.83 -4.51
N SER A 209 13.21 -8.30 -5.74
CA SER A 209 13.11 -9.71 -6.15
C SER A 209 14.16 -10.61 -5.53
N GLU A 210 15.27 -10.05 -5.02
CA GLU A 210 16.32 -10.82 -4.36
C GLU A 210 16.00 -11.04 -2.87
N ILE A 211 14.95 -10.41 -2.36
CA ILE A 211 14.58 -10.41 -0.95
C ILE A 211 13.30 -11.23 -0.75
N ASN A 212 13.37 -12.25 0.09
CA ASN A 212 12.22 -12.89 0.72
C ASN A 212 11.89 -12.14 2.03
N PRO A 213 10.83 -11.30 2.05
CA PRO A 213 10.48 -10.46 3.20
C PRO A 213 9.88 -11.23 4.38
N ARG A 214 9.53 -12.50 4.17
CA ARG A 214 8.94 -13.36 5.19
C ARG A 214 9.95 -14.23 5.93
N ALA A 215 11.15 -14.38 5.38
CA ALA A 215 12.16 -15.28 5.91
C ALA A 215 12.32 -15.13 7.43
N ALA A 216 12.45 -16.28 8.10
CA ALA A 216 12.68 -16.32 9.53
C ALA A 216 13.99 -15.58 9.89
N ALA A 217 14.17 -15.21 11.15
CA ALA A 217 15.52 -14.94 11.63
C ALA A 217 16.28 -16.27 11.49
N GLY A 218 17.30 -16.31 10.62
CA GLY A 218 17.99 -17.54 10.24
C GLY A 218 18.36 -18.42 11.45
N THR A 219 18.18 -19.74 11.31
CA THR A 219 18.63 -20.75 12.29
C THR A 219 19.75 -21.59 11.70
N THR A 220 20.60 -22.19 12.54
CA THR A 220 21.72 -23.07 12.11
C THR A 220 21.29 -24.30 11.30
N SER A 221 20.02 -24.70 11.40
CA SER A 221 19.47 -25.87 10.73
C SER A 221 18.87 -25.60 9.35
N ASP A 222 18.70 -24.33 8.96
CA ASP A 222 18.12 -23.96 7.66
C ASP A 222 18.82 -22.72 7.04
N PRO A 223 19.93 -22.93 6.30
CA PRO A 223 20.63 -21.86 5.59
C PRO A 223 19.80 -21.18 4.49
N GLY A 224 18.66 -21.76 4.08
CA GLY A 224 17.72 -21.19 3.12
C GLY A 224 16.73 -20.19 3.75
N ALA A 225 16.74 -20.05 5.07
CA ALA A 225 15.88 -19.16 5.83
C ALA A 225 16.41 -17.71 5.93
N ILE A 226 17.40 -17.32 5.13
CA ILE A 226 17.89 -15.94 5.06
C ILE A 226 17.08 -15.19 4.00
N GLY A 227 16.49 -14.06 4.38
CA GLY A 227 15.68 -13.25 3.47
C GLY A 227 16.44 -12.65 2.29
N TRP A 228 17.77 -12.66 2.28
CA TRP A 228 18.59 -12.26 1.13
C TRP A 228 20.00 -12.84 1.27
N THR A 229 20.67 -13.14 0.16
CA THR A 229 22.09 -13.55 0.15
C THR A 229 22.86 -12.67 -0.83
N MET A 230 24.09 -12.31 -0.47
CA MET A 230 24.97 -11.56 -1.38
C MET A 230 25.41 -12.42 -2.57
N GLN A 231 25.52 -13.73 -2.41
CA GLN A 231 25.92 -14.64 -3.48
C GLN A 231 24.82 -14.73 -4.55
N GLY A 232 25.13 -14.27 -5.76
CA GLY A 232 24.19 -14.25 -6.90
C GLY A 232 23.27 -13.02 -6.93
N SER A 233 23.40 -12.13 -5.95
CA SER A 233 22.68 -10.86 -5.88
C SER A 233 23.18 -9.83 -6.89
N TRP A 234 22.48 -8.70 -6.96
CA TRP A 234 22.94 -7.52 -7.64
C TRP A 234 24.31 -7.05 -7.11
N HIS A 235 24.52 -7.11 -5.79
CA HIS A 235 25.71 -6.54 -5.16
C HIS A 235 27.01 -7.30 -5.47
N ASN A 236 26.96 -8.62 -5.67
CA ASN A 236 28.14 -9.39 -6.06
C ASN A 236 28.31 -9.52 -7.58
N THR A 237 27.24 -9.33 -8.37
CA THR A 237 27.27 -9.49 -9.82
C THR A 237 27.22 -8.16 -10.59
N MET A 238 27.14 -7.02 -9.93
CA MET A 238 27.15 -5.71 -10.60
C MET A 238 28.48 -5.46 -11.33
N ASN A 239 28.40 -4.94 -12.55
CA ASN A 239 29.57 -4.55 -13.31
C ASN A 239 30.09 -3.19 -12.80
N ARG A 240 31.26 -3.21 -12.15
CA ARG A 240 31.97 -2.05 -11.63
C ARG A 240 33.25 -1.83 -12.43
N ASP A 241 33.43 -0.64 -12.99
CA ASP A 241 34.68 -0.28 -13.65
C ASP A 241 35.73 0.25 -12.67
N SER A 242 36.96 0.44 -13.17
CA SER A 242 38.09 0.97 -12.38
C SER A 242 37.92 2.42 -11.92
N ALA A 243 36.89 3.14 -12.38
CA ALA A 243 36.56 4.51 -11.99
C ALA A 243 35.43 4.58 -10.94
N ASN A 244 35.05 3.45 -10.32
CA ASN A 244 33.92 3.34 -9.41
C ASN A 244 32.57 3.71 -10.06
N THR A 245 32.46 3.47 -11.37
CA THR A 245 31.20 3.58 -12.11
C THR A 245 30.47 2.25 -12.07
N TYR A 246 29.24 2.28 -11.57
CA TYR A 246 28.34 1.14 -11.46
C TYR A 246 27.47 1.06 -12.70
N LYS A 247 27.45 -0.08 -13.37
CA LYS A 247 26.59 -0.32 -14.51
C LYS A 247 25.29 -0.98 -14.07
N ASP A 248 24.19 -0.67 -14.74
CA ASP A 248 22.88 -1.30 -14.57
C ASP A 248 22.78 -2.71 -15.22
N VAL A 249 23.93 -3.35 -15.49
CA VAL A 249 24.00 -4.68 -16.06
C VAL A 249 24.92 -5.57 -15.22
N ARG A 250 24.54 -6.84 -15.03
CA ARG A 250 25.40 -7.84 -14.39
C ARG A 250 26.64 -8.11 -15.26
N VAL A 251 27.78 -8.48 -14.65
CA VAL A 251 29.08 -8.68 -15.32
C VAL A 251 28.99 -9.62 -16.55
N ASN A 252 28.04 -10.56 -16.57
CA ASN A 252 27.92 -11.59 -17.60
C ASN A 252 26.84 -11.33 -18.67
N ASN A 253 26.24 -10.13 -18.74
CA ASN A 253 25.15 -9.85 -19.67
C ASN A 253 25.58 -8.81 -20.74
N THR A 254 26.10 -9.29 -21.88
CA THR A 254 26.75 -8.46 -22.91
C THR A 254 25.79 -7.88 -23.96
N GLY A 255 24.47 -8.09 -23.83
CA GLY A 255 23.46 -7.67 -24.82
C GLY A 255 22.59 -6.48 -24.43
N LEU A 256 22.75 -5.91 -23.23
CA LEU A 256 21.94 -4.78 -22.75
C LEU A 256 22.67 -3.45 -22.95
N ALA A 257 21.94 -2.42 -23.40
CA ALA A 257 22.45 -1.05 -23.41
C ALA A 257 22.71 -0.59 -21.97
N SER A 258 23.94 -0.74 -21.52
CA SER A 258 24.33 -0.47 -20.14
C SER A 258 24.26 1.03 -19.82
N ARG A 259 23.51 1.39 -18.78
CA ARG A 259 23.51 2.70 -18.14
C ARG A 259 24.57 2.70 -17.04
N SER A 260 25.45 3.70 -17.10
CA SER A 260 26.49 3.92 -16.11
C SER A 260 26.04 4.90 -15.03
N TYR A 261 26.37 4.60 -13.77
CA TYR A 261 26.08 5.40 -12.59
C TYR A 261 27.37 5.69 -11.82
N THR A 262 27.58 6.94 -11.42
CA THR A 262 28.74 7.31 -10.59
C THR A 262 28.32 7.43 -9.14
N TYR A 263 29.19 7.05 -8.21
CA TYR A 263 28.95 7.09 -6.75
C TYR A 263 28.37 8.43 -6.23
N THR A 264 28.70 9.55 -6.87
CA THR A 264 28.29 10.90 -6.45
C THR A 264 27.19 11.52 -7.31
N SER A 265 26.76 10.85 -8.39
CA SER A 265 25.79 11.43 -9.33
C SER A 265 24.41 10.79 -9.17
N THR A 266 23.41 11.65 -9.22
CA THR A 266 21.95 11.43 -9.24
C THR A 266 21.45 10.62 -10.44
N THR A 267 22.32 9.78 -11.00
CA THR A 267 22.13 9.04 -12.25
C THR A 267 21.35 7.73 -12.06
N GLN A 268 21.04 7.29 -10.84
CA GLN A 268 20.30 6.04 -10.59
C GLN A 268 18.78 6.12 -10.69
N ALA A 269 18.25 7.08 -11.45
CA ALA A 269 16.81 7.35 -11.47
C ALA A 269 15.93 6.14 -11.81
N TRP A 270 16.46 5.16 -12.54
CA TRP A 270 15.76 3.93 -12.91
C TRP A 270 15.71 2.89 -11.79
N LYS A 271 16.44 3.07 -10.69
CA LYS A 271 16.36 2.19 -9.51
C LYS A 271 15.47 2.75 -8.41
N LEU A 272 14.97 3.98 -8.55
CA LEU A 272 14.40 4.76 -7.45
C LEU A 272 12.95 5.15 -7.76
N ASN A 273 12.27 5.80 -6.80
CA ASN A 273 10.92 6.32 -7.01
C ASN A 273 10.93 7.42 -8.07
N ASN A 274 10.68 7.03 -9.31
CA ASN A 274 10.74 7.87 -10.49
C ASN A 274 9.34 8.26 -10.96
N ILE A 275 8.90 9.46 -10.62
CA ILE A 275 7.51 9.90 -10.73
C ILE A 275 7.35 10.87 -11.90
N LYS A 276 6.25 10.79 -12.64
CA LYS A 276 5.91 11.82 -13.64
C LYS A 276 5.46 13.07 -12.91
N VAL A 277 5.98 14.23 -13.31
CA VAL A 277 5.55 15.52 -12.72
C VAL A 277 4.06 15.75 -12.91
N ASP A 278 3.48 15.31 -14.03
CA ASP A 278 2.06 15.45 -14.31
C ASP A 278 1.17 14.74 -13.28
N ASP A 279 1.69 13.71 -12.61
CA ASP A 279 0.93 12.95 -11.63
C ASP A 279 0.75 13.67 -10.28
N ILE A 280 1.52 14.75 -10.05
CA ILE A 280 1.49 15.54 -8.80
C ILE A 280 1.15 17.01 -9.04
N LYS A 281 0.71 17.37 -10.25
CA LYS A 281 0.22 18.72 -10.54
C LYS A 281 -1.15 18.95 -9.87
N PRO A 282 -1.55 20.22 -9.66
CA PRO A 282 -2.85 20.53 -9.07
C PRO A 282 -4.05 19.84 -9.75
N ALA A 283 -4.04 19.72 -11.08
CA ALA A 283 -5.11 19.05 -11.81
C ALA A 283 -5.20 17.54 -11.50
N ALA A 284 -4.06 16.88 -11.24
CA ALA A 284 -4.01 15.44 -10.96
C ALA A 284 -4.33 15.10 -9.50
N LEU A 285 -4.06 16.01 -8.55
CA LEU A 285 -4.31 15.81 -7.11
C LEU A 285 -5.62 16.45 -6.62
N GLY A 286 -6.26 17.25 -7.47
CA GLY A 286 -7.44 18.03 -7.10
C GLY A 286 -7.15 19.07 -6.03
N THR A 287 -8.19 19.49 -5.31
CA THR A 287 -8.12 20.57 -4.31
C THR A 287 -7.35 20.19 -3.04
N THR A 288 -7.21 18.89 -2.76
CA THR A 288 -6.57 18.43 -1.54
C THR A 288 -5.05 18.32 -1.65
N GLY A 289 -4.50 18.20 -2.87
CA GLY A 289 -3.05 18.10 -3.06
C GLY A 289 -2.38 16.90 -2.38
N ARG A 290 -3.14 15.84 -2.02
CA ARG A 290 -2.70 14.79 -1.11
C ARG A 290 -1.68 13.83 -1.72
N PHE A 291 -0.51 13.77 -1.10
CA PHE A 291 0.60 12.91 -1.44
C PHE A 291 1.12 12.21 -0.19
N PHE A 292 1.63 10.99 -0.33
CA PHE A 292 2.12 10.18 0.77
C PHE A 292 3.51 9.66 0.44
N ILE A 293 4.37 9.64 1.45
CA ILE A 293 5.62 8.89 1.38
C ILE A 293 5.59 7.89 2.53
N GLU A 294 5.85 6.63 2.20
CA GLU A 294 5.83 5.49 3.10
C GLU A 294 7.22 4.88 3.17
N GLY A 295 7.69 4.57 4.37
CA GLY A 295 8.88 3.78 4.63
C GLY A 295 8.51 2.38 5.10
N TYR A 296 9.24 1.38 4.62
CA TYR A 296 9.07 -0.02 5.02
C TYR A 296 10.44 -0.64 5.30
N TYR A 297 10.61 -1.16 6.51
CA TYR A 297 11.78 -1.89 6.97
C TYR A 297 11.41 -3.37 6.99
N VAL A 298 12.10 -4.14 6.18
CA VAL A 298 12.04 -5.59 6.23
C VAL A 298 13.16 -6.04 7.17
N VAL A 299 12.76 -6.57 8.32
CA VAL A 299 13.65 -7.14 9.32
C VAL A 299 13.32 -8.63 9.46
N ASN A 300 14.25 -9.48 9.04
CA ASN A 300 14.04 -10.92 9.09
C ASN A 300 13.85 -11.40 10.53
N GLY A 301 12.78 -12.17 10.76
CA GLY A 301 12.40 -12.66 12.08
C GLY A 301 11.81 -11.62 13.04
N ASP A 302 11.48 -10.42 12.57
CA ASP A 302 10.60 -9.53 13.33
C ASP A 302 9.20 -10.15 13.39
N LYS A 303 8.66 -10.23 14.61
CA LYS A 303 7.35 -10.82 14.90
C LYS A 303 6.21 -9.83 14.66
N TYR A 304 6.49 -8.53 14.75
CA TYR A 304 5.55 -7.44 14.57
C TYR A 304 5.89 -6.70 13.27
N LYS A 305 5.30 -7.12 12.16
CA LYS A 305 5.58 -6.48 10.86
C LYS A 305 4.73 -5.24 10.57
N PHE A 306 3.72 -4.98 11.38
CA PHE A 306 2.78 -3.88 11.15
C PHE A 306 3.33 -2.50 11.54
N ASN A 307 4.18 -2.44 12.57
CA ASN A 307 4.91 -1.23 12.96
C ASN A 307 6.19 -1.03 12.14
N ASN A 308 6.55 -2.01 11.30
CA ASN A 308 7.64 -1.94 10.33
C ASN A 308 7.26 -1.23 9.02
N VAL A 309 6.03 -0.76 8.88
CA VAL A 309 5.59 0.13 7.79
C VAL A 309 5.02 1.38 8.43
N ALA A 310 5.34 2.55 7.89
CA ALA A 310 4.74 3.80 8.32
C ALA A 310 4.82 4.87 7.22
N TYR A 311 3.95 5.87 7.29
CA TYR A 311 3.90 6.94 6.30
C TYR A 311 3.74 8.33 6.91
N ARG A 312 4.02 9.33 6.08
CA ARG A 312 3.66 10.74 6.28
C ARG A 312 2.84 11.24 5.09
N ARG A 313 1.94 12.17 5.39
CA ARG A 313 1.11 12.85 4.41
C ARG A 313 1.69 14.22 4.10
N TYR A 314 1.52 14.63 2.86
CA TYR A 314 1.99 15.89 2.34
C TYR A 314 0.92 16.53 1.47
N THR A 315 0.82 17.85 1.57
CA THR A 315 0.14 18.68 0.58
C THR A 315 1.16 19.16 -0.44
N VAL A 316 0.92 18.86 -1.72
CA VAL A 316 1.76 19.34 -2.82
C VAL A 316 1.39 20.79 -3.16
N THR A 317 2.37 21.69 -3.10
CA THR A 317 2.21 23.13 -3.31
C THR A 317 3.30 23.69 -4.23
N GLY A 318 3.10 24.90 -4.75
CA GLY A 318 4.10 25.60 -5.57
C GLY A 318 4.28 25.05 -6.99
N LEU A 319 3.42 24.13 -7.43
CA LEU A 319 3.38 23.62 -8.81
C LEU A 319 2.19 24.19 -9.57
N SER A 320 2.34 24.33 -10.89
CA SER A 320 1.31 24.81 -11.83
C SER A 320 1.14 23.83 -12.99
N ALA A 321 0.18 24.12 -13.88
CA ALA A 321 -0.02 23.32 -15.11
C ALA A 321 1.23 23.26 -15.99
N THR A 322 2.05 24.33 -15.99
CA THR A 322 3.27 24.44 -16.81
C THR A 322 4.53 23.93 -16.10
N SER A 323 4.44 23.50 -14.84
CA SER A 323 5.58 22.94 -14.12
C SER A 323 6.14 21.70 -14.83
N THR A 324 7.46 21.64 -14.87
CA THR A 324 8.24 20.50 -15.37
C THR A 324 8.96 19.82 -14.22
N ALA A 325 9.62 18.69 -14.47
CA ALA A 325 10.34 17.96 -13.42
C ALA A 325 11.43 18.79 -12.71
N SER A 326 12.00 19.80 -13.36
CA SER A 326 13.00 20.69 -12.75
C SER A 326 12.40 21.71 -11.78
N ASN A 327 11.07 21.91 -11.81
CA ASN A 327 10.38 22.80 -10.88
C ASN A 327 10.03 22.11 -9.55
N VAL A 328 10.13 20.78 -9.47
CA VAL A 328 9.82 20.03 -8.25
C VAL A 328 10.98 20.17 -7.27
N ALA A 329 10.68 20.62 -6.05
CA ALA A 329 11.65 20.76 -4.97
C ALA A 329 11.11 20.12 -3.69
N ALA A 330 11.97 19.90 -2.69
CA ALA A 330 11.52 19.38 -1.39
C ALA A 330 10.45 20.27 -0.75
N THR A 331 10.56 21.59 -0.95
CA THR A 331 9.57 22.59 -0.50
C THR A 331 8.21 22.50 -1.19
N SER A 332 8.10 21.76 -2.31
CA SER A 332 6.81 21.47 -2.94
C SER A 332 5.95 20.53 -2.07
N PHE A 333 6.52 19.85 -1.08
CA PHE A 333 5.81 18.89 -0.23
C PHE A 333 5.75 19.40 1.22
N ALA A 334 4.61 20.00 1.58
CA ALA A 334 4.37 20.48 2.94
C ALA A 334 3.75 19.36 3.78
N ASN A 335 4.26 19.09 4.99
CA ASN A 335 3.68 18.07 5.87
C ASN A 335 2.20 18.37 6.17
N ASP A 336 1.36 17.35 6.08
CA ASP A 336 -0.10 17.40 6.29
C ASP A 336 -0.55 16.37 7.34
N GLY A 337 0.03 16.46 8.54
CA GLY A 337 -0.34 15.65 9.69
C GLY A 337 0.79 14.81 10.27
N PRO A 338 0.48 14.02 11.31
CA PRO A 338 1.47 13.30 12.08
C PRO A 338 2.01 12.08 11.31
N HIS A 339 3.12 11.56 11.83
CA HIS A 339 3.56 10.21 11.51
C HIS A 339 2.47 9.18 11.82
N THR A 340 2.23 8.23 10.92
CA THR A 340 1.22 7.17 11.10
C THR A 340 1.78 5.80 10.76
N PHE A 341 1.61 4.84 11.69
CA PHE A 341 2.00 3.44 11.49
C PHE A 341 1.04 2.68 10.59
N GLY A 342 1.55 1.67 9.90
CA GLY A 342 0.83 0.86 8.93
C GLY A 342 0.94 1.39 7.50
N PRO A 343 0.39 0.65 6.51
CA PRO A 343 0.40 1.07 5.12
C PRO A 343 -0.44 2.32 4.87
N ALA A 344 0.02 3.21 3.97
CA ALA A 344 -0.64 4.48 3.66
C ALA A 344 -2.09 4.35 3.16
N MET A 345 -2.44 3.22 2.56
CA MET A 345 -3.82 2.94 2.10
C MET A 345 -4.85 2.83 3.22
N LEU A 346 -4.42 2.65 4.48
CA LEU A 346 -5.30 2.58 5.64
C LEU A 346 -5.83 3.98 6.05
N ASP A 347 -5.26 5.08 5.55
CA ASP A 347 -5.85 6.42 5.70
C ASP A 347 -6.94 6.71 4.66
N TRP A 348 -6.98 5.88 3.60
CA TRP A 348 -7.80 6.16 2.43
C TRP A 348 -9.11 5.36 2.43
N GLY A 349 -9.05 4.04 2.62
CA GLY A 349 -10.23 3.17 2.43
C GLY A 349 -11.34 3.41 3.46
N ASP A 350 -12.60 3.35 3.03
CA ASP A 350 -13.75 3.44 3.93
C ASP A 350 -13.93 2.15 4.75
N ARG A 351 -13.47 1.03 4.19
CA ARG A 351 -13.37 -0.29 4.82
C ARG A 351 -12.04 -0.93 4.49
N GLN A 352 -11.51 -1.73 5.42
CA GLN A 352 -10.16 -2.27 5.37
C GLN A 352 -10.15 -3.67 5.97
N ALA A 353 -9.42 -4.58 5.35
CA ALA A 353 -9.30 -5.95 5.81
C ALA A 353 -7.88 -6.46 5.55
N ALA A 354 -7.36 -7.25 6.50
CA ALA A 354 -6.09 -7.94 6.35
C ALA A 354 -6.33 -9.34 5.76
N MET A 355 -5.51 -9.73 4.80
CA MET A 355 -5.35 -11.10 4.32
C MET A 355 -4.21 -11.73 5.13
N MET A 356 -4.56 -12.63 6.04
CA MET A 356 -3.60 -13.20 7.01
C MET A 356 -3.50 -14.72 6.86
N PRO A 357 -2.93 -15.26 5.77
CA PRO A 357 -2.52 -16.65 5.75
C PRO A 357 -1.40 -16.83 6.79
N ASN A 358 -1.75 -17.37 7.96
CA ASN A 358 -0.83 -17.58 9.10
C ASN A 358 0.49 -18.29 8.68
N THR A 359 0.49 -19.00 7.55
CA THR A 359 1.64 -19.73 7.02
C THR A 359 2.34 -19.08 5.82
N GLU A 360 1.97 -17.88 5.35
CA GLU A 360 2.49 -17.33 4.07
C GLU A 360 2.76 -15.82 4.00
N GLY A 361 2.27 -15.05 4.96
CA GLY A 361 2.52 -13.61 5.02
C GLY A 361 1.24 -12.85 5.25
N ILE A 362 1.29 -11.56 4.93
CA ILE A 362 0.28 -10.58 5.22
C ILE A 362 0.03 -9.76 3.96
N GLY A 363 -1.23 -9.59 3.63
CA GLY A 363 -1.68 -8.59 2.68
C GLY A 363 -2.82 -7.77 3.25
N TYR A 364 -3.19 -6.72 2.55
CA TYR A 364 -4.29 -5.83 2.91
C TYR A 364 -5.12 -5.50 1.70
N VAL A 365 -6.40 -5.31 1.93
CA VAL A 365 -7.33 -4.74 0.97
C VAL A 365 -8.08 -3.60 1.64
N SER A 366 -7.97 -2.42 1.05
CA SER A 366 -8.80 -1.26 1.37
C SER A 366 -9.83 -1.08 0.27
N SER A 367 -11.10 -0.88 0.62
CA SER A 367 -12.16 -0.56 -0.34
C SER A 367 -12.78 0.81 -0.06
N ARG A 368 -13.17 1.50 -1.14
CA ARG A 368 -13.97 2.73 -1.11
C ARG A 368 -15.11 2.61 -2.11
N VAL A 369 -16.29 3.08 -1.70
CA VAL A 369 -17.48 3.14 -2.56
C VAL A 369 -17.96 4.58 -2.63
N VAL A 370 -18.13 5.10 -3.84
CA VAL A 370 -18.60 6.47 -4.08
C VAL A 370 -19.92 6.41 -4.84
N LYS A 371 -21.01 6.91 -4.24
CA LYS A 371 -22.28 7.14 -4.95
C LYS A 371 -22.03 8.23 -6.00
N LEU A 372 -22.33 7.91 -7.26
CA LEU A 372 -22.25 8.86 -8.37
C LEU A 372 -23.59 9.63 -8.48
N PRO A 373 -23.67 10.69 -9.30
CA PRO A 373 -24.95 11.37 -9.56
C PRO A 373 -26.06 10.39 -9.98
N ALA A 374 -27.32 10.78 -9.77
CA ALA A 374 -28.48 9.96 -10.09
C ALA A 374 -28.39 9.35 -11.52
N GLY A 375 -28.73 8.06 -11.62
CA GLY A 375 -28.63 7.29 -12.86
C GLY A 375 -27.21 6.86 -13.29
N GLN A 376 -26.17 7.16 -12.51
CA GLN A 376 -24.79 6.75 -12.83
C GLN A 376 -24.25 5.61 -11.93
N GLY A 377 -25.02 5.20 -10.92
CA GLY A 377 -24.67 4.11 -10.01
C GLY A 377 -23.55 4.45 -9.03
N TYR A 378 -22.63 3.51 -8.83
CA TYR A 378 -21.61 3.53 -7.79
C TYR A 378 -20.24 3.21 -8.36
N ARG A 379 -19.23 3.97 -7.92
CA ARG A 379 -17.83 3.70 -8.23
C ARG A 379 -17.21 2.89 -7.11
N TYR A 380 -16.68 1.72 -7.44
CA TYR A 380 -15.98 0.84 -6.50
C TYR A 380 -14.48 0.90 -6.76
N GLU A 381 -13.71 1.02 -5.69
CA GLU A 381 -12.26 1.14 -5.74
C GLU A 381 -11.65 0.24 -4.67
N TYR A 382 -10.62 -0.51 -5.05
CA TYR A 382 -9.90 -1.40 -4.14
C TYR A 382 -8.41 -1.17 -4.29
N ALA A 383 -7.73 -0.97 -3.17
CA ALA A 383 -6.28 -0.91 -3.12
C ALA A 383 -5.79 -2.16 -2.37
N VAL A 384 -4.97 -2.97 -3.03
CA VAL A 384 -4.45 -4.24 -2.53
C VAL A 384 -2.96 -4.08 -2.26
N PHE A 385 -2.54 -4.22 -1.00
CA PHE A 385 -1.15 -4.15 -0.59
C PHE A 385 -0.64 -5.53 -0.20
N ASN A 386 0.47 -5.94 -0.80
CA ASN A 386 1.18 -7.14 -0.37
C ASN A 386 2.30 -6.70 0.59
N LEU A 387 2.21 -7.06 1.88
CA LEU A 387 3.24 -6.69 2.86
C LEU A 387 4.45 -7.63 2.74
N ASP A 388 4.23 -8.96 2.76
CA ASP A 388 5.30 -9.97 2.73
C ASP A 388 4.88 -11.35 2.17
N ILE A 389 3.81 -11.43 1.38
CA ILE A 389 3.40 -12.67 0.70
C ILE A 389 4.38 -12.97 -0.45
N ASP A 390 5.27 -13.94 -0.23
CA ASP A 390 6.33 -14.31 -1.17
C ASP A 390 5.82 -14.95 -2.47
N ARG A 391 4.65 -15.63 -2.44
CA ARG A 391 4.09 -16.27 -3.64
C ARG A 391 3.53 -15.28 -4.66
N GLU A 392 3.49 -13.99 -4.33
CA GLU A 392 3.00 -12.87 -5.15
C GLU A 392 1.50 -13.00 -5.48
N LEU A 393 0.74 -11.91 -5.49
CA LEU A 393 -0.68 -11.97 -5.85
C LEU A 393 -0.87 -11.79 -7.37
N ASN A 394 -1.73 -12.60 -7.98
CA ASN A 394 -2.00 -12.56 -9.42
C ASN A 394 -3.46 -12.29 -9.78
N SER A 395 -4.37 -12.23 -8.81
CA SER A 395 -5.75 -11.84 -9.07
C SER A 395 -6.40 -11.21 -7.85
N ILE A 396 -7.48 -10.49 -8.12
CA ILE A 396 -8.48 -10.08 -7.14
C ILE A 396 -9.87 -10.39 -7.71
N GLU A 397 -10.72 -10.98 -6.88
CA GLU A 397 -12.07 -11.43 -7.18
C GLU A 397 -13.04 -10.72 -6.25
N ILE A 398 -13.98 -9.99 -6.84
CA ILE A 398 -14.95 -9.15 -6.15
C ILE A 398 -16.33 -9.73 -6.44
N PRO A 399 -17.04 -10.30 -5.45
CA PRO A 399 -18.36 -10.87 -5.66
C PRO A 399 -19.32 -9.85 -6.28
N MET A 400 -20.08 -10.31 -7.28
CA MET A 400 -21.04 -9.48 -7.98
C MET A 400 -22.17 -10.35 -8.56
N PRO A 401 -23.44 -9.92 -8.41
CA PRO A 401 -24.58 -10.60 -9.05
C PRO A 401 -24.41 -10.73 -10.57
N THR A 402 -24.90 -11.83 -11.15
CA THR A 402 -24.72 -12.19 -12.57
C THR A 402 -25.39 -11.26 -13.56
N PHE A 403 -26.46 -10.59 -13.15
CA PHE A 403 -27.18 -9.60 -13.96
C PHE A 403 -26.54 -8.21 -13.92
N ALA A 404 -25.48 -8.01 -13.14
CA ALA A 404 -24.80 -6.72 -13.07
C ALA A 404 -24.09 -6.40 -14.38
N ASN A 405 -24.14 -5.14 -14.80
CA ASN A 405 -23.45 -4.63 -16.00
C ASN A 405 -22.39 -3.60 -15.61
N PRO A 406 -21.25 -4.02 -15.02
CA PRO A 406 -20.17 -3.12 -14.65
C PRO A 406 -19.49 -2.51 -15.87
N THR A 407 -19.01 -1.27 -15.72
CA THR A 407 -18.31 -0.51 -16.76
C THR A 407 -17.08 0.19 -16.18
N SER A 408 -16.35 0.93 -17.02
CA SER A 408 -15.27 1.84 -16.57
C SER A 408 -14.20 1.16 -15.73
N PHE A 409 -13.86 -0.08 -16.09
CA PHE A 409 -12.78 -0.83 -15.48
C PHE A 409 -11.47 -0.04 -15.62
N GLY A 410 -10.68 -0.03 -14.55
CA GLY A 410 -9.34 0.49 -14.61
C GLY A 410 -8.45 -0.05 -13.52
N PHE A 411 -7.17 0.23 -13.70
CA PHE A 411 -6.09 -0.32 -12.92
C PHE A 411 -4.97 0.70 -12.79
N ALA A 412 -4.35 0.75 -11.62
CA ALA A 412 -3.17 1.55 -11.36
C ALA A 412 -2.15 0.72 -10.58
N GLN A 413 -0.90 0.88 -10.97
CA GLN A 413 0.26 0.24 -10.39
C GLN A 413 1.44 1.21 -10.37
N PRO A 414 2.41 1.02 -9.44
CA PRO A 414 3.67 1.74 -9.55
C PRO A 414 4.39 1.31 -10.81
N ARG A 415 4.95 2.26 -11.56
CA ARG A 415 5.81 1.91 -12.68
C ARG A 415 7.12 1.34 -12.19
N GLN A 416 7.44 0.15 -12.65
CA GLN A 416 8.69 -0.53 -12.39
C GLN A 416 9.68 -0.10 -13.49
N ALA A 417 10.67 0.66 -13.09
CA ALA A 417 11.84 0.95 -13.91
C ALA A 417 12.80 -0.23 -13.74
N ASP A 418 13.06 -0.97 -14.81
CA ASP A 418 13.82 -2.21 -14.73
C ASP A 418 15.13 -2.16 -15.52
N PRO A 419 16.27 -2.31 -14.83
CA PRO A 419 17.40 -3.02 -15.38
C PRO A 419 17.65 -4.37 -14.65
N GLY A 420 17.10 -5.48 -15.18
CA GLY A 420 17.38 -6.88 -14.77
C GLY A 420 16.27 -7.76 -14.15
N TYR A 421 14.97 -7.45 -14.22
CA TYR A 421 13.98 -7.87 -13.21
C TYR A 421 12.95 -8.96 -13.58
N HIS A 422 13.14 -9.75 -14.64
CA HIS A 422 12.27 -10.93 -14.89
C HIS A 422 12.99 -12.14 -15.50
N SER A 423 14.10 -12.59 -14.89
CA SER A 423 14.61 -13.94 -15.12
C SER A 423 14.93 -14.65 -13.81
N HIS A 424 13.94 -15.34 -13.24
CA HIS A 424 14.24 -16.70 -12.80
C HIS A 424 14.17 -17.59 -14.03
N VAL A 425 15.16 -17.43 -14.90
CA VAL A 425 15.63 -18.50 -15.77
C VAL A 425 17.07 -18.67 -15.32
N ASP A 426 17.40 -19.86 -14.84
CA ASP A 426 18.72 -20.48 -14.73
C ASP A 426 19.95 -19.52 -14.76
N PRO A 427 20.84 -19.54 -13.76
CA PRO A 427 22.07 -18.72 -13.70
C PRO A 427 23.04 -18.85 -14.90
N LEU A 428 22.74 -19.67 -15.91
CA LEU A 428 23.56 -19.90 -17.09
C LEU A 428 23.15 -19.14 -18.36
N ASN A 429 21.99 -18.46 -18.47
CA ASN A 429 21.66 -17.71 -19.71
C ASN A 429 20.54 -16.63 -19.59
N PRO A 430 20.87 -15.33 -19.44
CA PRO A 430 19.86 -14.26 -19.37
C PRO A 430 19.48 -13.69 -20.77
N PRO A 431 18.19 -13.47 -21.08
CA PRO A 431 17.80 -12.75 -22.29
C PRO A 431 18.06 -11.24 -22.19
N SER A 432 18.44 -10.66 -23.31
CA SER A 432 18.91 -9.29 -23.46
C SER A 432 17.86 -8.38 -24.12
N ASN A 433 17.10 -7.59 -23.36
CA ASN A 433 16.70 -6.20 -23.68
C ASN A 433 15.71 -5.62 -22.65
N ALA A 434 15.70 -4.28 -22.61
CA ALA A 434 14.76 -3.28 -22.05
C ALA A 434 13.54 -3.73 -21.23
N ASP A 435 13.14 -2.89 -20.24
CA ASP A 435 11.83 -2.84 -19.57
C ASP A 435 10.90 -3.98 -20.03
N THR A 436 10.92 -5.14 -19.36
CA THR A 436 10.14 -6.28 -19.84
C THR A 436 8.69 -5.81 -20.05
N PRO A 437 8.12 -5.92 -21.26
CA PRO A 437 6.81 -5.33 -21.60
C PRO A 437 5.71 -5.70 -20.60
N ASP A 438 5.84 -6.84 -19.95
CA ASP A 438 4.80 -7.45 -19.12
C ASP A 438 4.86 -7.03 -17.65
N ALA A 439 5.99 -6.55 -17.12
CA ALA A 439 6.09 -6.13 -15.71
C ALA A 439 5.28 -4.87 -15.38
N ASN A 440 4.90 -4.10 -16.42
CA ASN A 440 4.07 -2.92 -16.34
C ASN A 440 2.80 -3.04 -17.20
N THR A 441 2.45 -4.25 -17.67
CA THR A 441 1.19 -4.43 -18.40
C THR A 441 0.02 -4.39 -17.40
N ASP A 442 -1.00 -3.60 -17.71
CA ASP A 442 -2.12 -3.38 -16.81
C ASP A 442 -2.97 -4.63 -16.62
N TRP A 443 -3.45 -4.85 -15.40
CA TRP A 443 -4.44 -5.90 -15.14
C TRP A 443 -5.74 -5.55 -15.85
N VAL A 444 -6.40 -6.58 -16.36
CA VAL A 444 -7.69 -6.45 -17.04
C VAL A 444 -8.78 -6.95 -16.09
N GLY A 445 -9.85 -6.17 -15.97
CA GLY A 445 -11.05 -6.53 -15.22
C GLY A 445 -12.13 -7.08 -16.15
N SER A 446 -12.78 -8.18 -15.76
CA SER A 446 -13.94 -8.72 -16.45
C SER A 446 -14.84 -9.50 -15.49
N TYR A 447 -16.12 -9.65 -15.83
CA TYR A 447 -17.03 -10.49 -15.07
C TYR A 447 -16.83 -11.97 -15.43
N ASP A 448 -16.67 -12.82 -14.42
CA ASP A 448 -16.61 -14.28 -14.54
C ASP A 448 -17.89 -14.88 -13.97
N SER A 449 -18.77 -15.34 -14.87
CA SER A 449 -20.07 -15.91 -14.50
C SER A 449 -19.98 -17.28 -13.82
N VAL A 450 -18.87 -18.00 -13.99
CA VAL A 450 -18.65 -19.28 -13.30
C VAL A 450 -18.30 -19.03 -11.83
N LYS A 451 -17.54 -17.97 -11.57
CA LYS A 451 -17.17 -17.56 -10.20
C LYS A 451 -18.21 -16.69 -9.51
N GLY A 452 -19.11 -16.07 -10.25
CA GLY A 452 -20.04 -15.07 -9.69
C GLY A 452 -19.31 -13.81 -9.21
N ALA A 453 -18.23 -13.42 -9.90
CA ALA A 453 -17.34 -12.37 -9.44
C ALA A 453 -16.75 -11.55 -10.60
N LEU A 454 -16.46 -10.28 -10.34
CA LEU A 454 -15.53 -9.51 -11.14
C LEU A 454 -14.11 -9.94 -10.81
N VAL A 455 -13.35 -10.32 -11.84
CA VAL A 455 -11.97 -10.76 -11.71
C VAL A 455 -11.07 -9.73 -12.39
N PHE A 456 -10.10 -9.21 -11.63
CA PHE A 456 -8.95 -8.51 -12.21
C PHE A 456 -7.72 -9.40 -12.12
N SER A 457 -7.01 -9.53 -13.23
CA SER A 457 -5.79 -10.33 -13.34
C SER A 457 -4.87 -9.78 -14.43
N PRO A 458 -3.55 -10.02 -14.39
CA PRO A 458 -2.69 -9.67 -15.50
C PRO A 458 -3.09 -10.47 -16.75
N PRO A 459 -2.93 -9.90 -17.95
CA PRO A 459 -3.07 -10.68 -19.17
C PRO A 459 -1.97 -11.75 -19.25
N THR A 460 -2.20 -12.75 -20.10
CA THR A 460 -1.20 -13.79 -20.38
C THR A 460 0.08 -13.14 -20.91
N PRO A 461 1.24 -13.36 -20.26
CA PRO A 461 2.49 -12.81 -20.75
C PRO A 461 2.94 -13.56 -22.02
N PRO A 462 3.72 -12.91 -22.91
CA PRO A 462 4.49 -13.57 -23.97
C PRO A 462 5.36 -14.71 -23.43
N ASN A 463 5.68 -15.66 -24.32
CA ASN A 463 6.46 -16.83 -23.96
C ASN A 463 7.84 -16.44 -23.38
N GLY A 464 8.20 -17.05 -22.25
CA GLY A 464 9.46 -16.78 -21.53
C GLY A 464 9.39 -15.63 -20.52
N TYR A 465 8.26 -14.94 -20.39
CA TYR A 465 8.08 -13.85 -19.42
C TYR A 465 7.12 -14.24 -18.29
N LEU A 466 7.31 -13.63 -17.12
CA LEU A 466 6.39 -13.78 -15.99
C LEU A 466 5.30 -12.70 -16.08
N PRO A 467 4.07 -13.01 -15.61
CA PRO A 467 3.00 -12.02 -15.60
C PRO A 467 3.27 -10.88 -14.62
N ASN A 468 2.60 -9.75 -14.83
CA ASN A 468 2.58 -8.66 -13.87
C ASN A 468 1.92 -9.09 -12.55
N THR A 469 2.68 -9.43 -11.52
CA THR A 469 2.12 -9.81 -10.22
C THR A 469 2.43 -8.81 -9.13
N LEU A 470 1.52 -8.70 -8.17
CA LEU A 470 1.66 -7.85 -7.00
C LEU A 470 2.65 -8.48 -6.02
N ARG A 471 3.89 -7.99 -6.11
CA ARG A 471 5.02 -8.34 -5.22
C ARG A 471 4.97 -7.58 -3.90
N TRP A 472 5.76 -8.03 -2.93
CA TRP A 472 5.81 -7.46 -1.60
C TRP A 472 6.20 -5.96 -1.58
N GLY A 473 5.70 -5.26 -0.56
CA GLY A 473 5.90 -3.84 -0.32
C GLY A 473 5.32 -2.95 -1.42
N ARG A 474 4.29 -3.41 -2.14
CA ARG A 474 3.64 -2.67 -3.25
C ARG A 474 2.13 -2.72 -3.12
N THR A 475 1.48 -1.76 -3.77
CA THR A 475 0.03 -1.61 -3.85
C THR A 475 -0.43 -1.57 -5.30
N TYR A 476 -1.42 -2.39 -5.65
CA TYR A 476 -2.19 -2.25 -6.88
C TYR A 476 -3.58 -1.71 -6.56
N THR A 477 -4.10 -0.85 -7.43
CA THR A 477 -5.44 -0.29 -7.28
C THR A 477 -6.28 -0.69 -8.49
N VAL A 478 -7.47 -1.26 -8.25
CA VAL A 478 -8.46 -1.60 -9.28
C VAL A 478 -9.74 -0.82 -9.03
N TRP A 479 -10.46 -0.49 -10.10
CA TRP A 479 -11.77 0.15 -9.98
C TRP A 479 -12.70 -0.20 -11.13
N PHE A 480 -14.00 -0.01 -10.88
CA PHE A 480 -15.06 -0.11 -11.87
C PHE A 480 -16.27 0.73 -11.42
N THR A 481 -17.21 0.94 -12.33
CA THR A 481 -18.52 1.52 -12.03
C THR A 481 -19.56 0.40 -12.13
N SER A 482 -20.48 0.33 -11.18
CA SER A 482 -21.60 -0.62 -11.18
C SER A 482 -22.92 0.11 -10.93
N PRO A 483 -24.02 -0.30 -11.57
CA PRO A 483 -25.35 0.23 -11.25
C PRO A 483 -25.84 -0.23 -9.87
N LEU A 484 -25.20 -1.24 -9.27
CA LEU A 484 -25.68 -1.89 -8.07
C LEU A 484 -25.13 -1.24 -6.79
N PRO A 485 -25.95 -1.15 -5.72
CA PRO A 485 -25.56 -0.55 -4.46
C PRO A 485 -24.58 -1.47 -3.71
N PRO A 486 -23.82 -0.94 -2.74
CA PRO A 486 -22.88 -1.75 -1.97
C PRO A 486 -23.58 -2.53 -0.85
N ARG A 487 -23.05 -3.71 -0.55
CA ARG A 487 -23.03 -4.31 0.80
C ARG A 487 -21.65 -4.10 1.42
N PHE A 488 -21.54 -4.04 2.74
CA PHE A 488 -20.26 -3.83 3.44
C PHE A 488 -19.78 -5.05 4.24
N THR A 489 -20.46 -6.17 4.08
CA THR A 489 -20.10 -7.51 4.59
C THR A 489 -19.45 -8.38 3.52
N GLY A 490 -19.18 -7.84 2.33
CA GLY A 490 -18.62 -8.58 1.21
C GLY A 490 -17.21 -9.12 1.49
N THR A 491 -16.92 -10.30 0.96
CA THR A 491 -15.59 -10.91 1.01
C THR A 491 -14.95 -10.86 -0.36
N VAL A 492 -13.81 -10.17 -0.45
CA VAL A 492 -12.97 -10.13 -1.65
C VAL A 492 -11.92 -11.22 -1.52
N THR A 493 -11.66 -11.91 -2.63
CA THR A 493 -10.70 -13.01 -2.67
C THR A 493 -9.50 -12.63 -3.55
N THR A 494 -8.30 -13.07 -3.20
CA THR A 494 -7.11 -12.92 -4.05
C THR A 494 -6.44 -14.27 -4.24
N ALA A 495 -5.88 -14.52 -5.42
CA ALA A 495 -5.10 -15.72 -5.68
C ALA A 495 -3.61 -15.40 -5.81
N GLN A 496 -2.79 -16.36 -5.40
CA GLN A 496 -1.34 -16.30 -5.49
C GLN A 496 -0.86 -16.82 -6.85
N ARG A 497 0.25 -16.26 -7.36
CA ARG A 497 0.85 -16.71 -8.63
C ARG A 497 1.42 -18.11 -8.51
N ARG A 498 2.18 -18.38 -7.44
CA ARG A 498 2.87 -19.66 -7.25
C ARG A 498 1.91 -20.64 -6.57
N THR A 499 1.78 -21.84 -7.15
CA THR A 499 1.01 -22.93 -6.56
C THR A 499 1.61 -23.34 -5.21
N GLY A 500 0.78 -23.87 -4.31
CA GLY A 500 1.19 -24.29 -2.97
C GLY A 500 0.00 -24.80 -2.17
N THR A 501 0.21 -25.09 -0.88
CA THR A 501 -0.77 -25.74 0.00
C THR A 501 -1.91 -24.84 0.47
N LEU A 502 -1.78 -23.52 0.36
CA LEU A 502 -2.85 -22.59 0.70
C LEU A 502 -3.67 -22.23 -0.54
N GLY A 503 -4.99 -22.25 -0.35
CA GLY A 503 -5.95 -21.73 -1.30
C GLY A 503 -5.95 -20.21 -1.38
N PRO A 504 -6.95 -19.64 -2.08
CA PRO A 504 -7.13 -18.20 -2.20
C PRO A 504 -7.20 -17.50 -0.82
N LEU A 505 -6.75 -16.25 -0.77
CA LEU A 505 -6.76 -15.43 0.44
C LEU A 505 -8.01 -14.55 0.46
N GLU A 506 -8.65 -14.46 1.62
CA GLU A 506 -9.91 -13.74 1.79
C GLU A 506 -9.74 -12.45 2.61
N ALA A 507 -10.46 -11.41 2.20
CA ALA A 507 -10.56 -10.13 2.87
C ALA A 507 -12.05 -9.78 3.04
N ALA A 508 -12.58 -9.99 4.24
CA ALA A 508 -14.00 -9.80 4.57
C ALA A 508 -14.33 -8.34 4.97
N ASN A 509 -15.62 -8.02 5.07
CA ASN A 509 -16.15 -6.72 5.49
C ASN A 509 -15.77 -5.54 4.57
N LEU A 510 -15.70 -5.81 3.27
CA LEU A 510 -15.43 -4.82 2.22
C LEU A 510 -16.70 -4.44 1.47
N GLY A 511 -16.66 -3.26 0.84
CA GLY A 511 -17.78 -2.75 0.05
C GLY A 511 -17.88 -3.45 -1.30
N THR A 512 -18.77 -4.43 -1.47
CA THR A 512 -18.99 -5.16 -2.74
C THR A 512 -20.38 -4.88 -3.31
N PRO A 513 -20.58 -4.91 -4.64
CA PRO A 513 -21.91 -4.81 -5.24
C PRO A 513 -22.87 -5.89 -4.74
N LYS A 514 -24.10 -5.51 -4.40
CA LYS A 514 -25.18 -6.42 -3.98
C LYS A 514 -26.41 -6.31 -4.87
N ASN A 515 -27.31 -7.30 -4.78
CA ASN A 515 -28.64 -7.14 -5.36
C ASN A 515 -29.39 -6.01 -4.60
N PRO A 516 -30.04 -5.04 -5.27
CA PRO A 516 -30.81 -3.99 -4.59
C PRO A 516 -31.91 -4.53 -3.66
N ALA A 517 -32.46 -5.71 -3.97
CA ALA A 517 -33.48 -6.38 -3.17
C ALA A 517 -32.92 -7.12 -1.95
N ASP A 518 -31.61 -7.27 -1.79
CA ASP A 518 -30.96 -7.87 -0.61
C ASP A 518 -30.88 -6.82 0.52
N ILE A 519 -31.95 -6.70 1.31
CA ILE A 519 -32.16 -5.63 2.33
C ILE A 519 -32.50 -6.16 3.73
N GLY A 520 -32.97 -7.40 3.80
CA GLY A 520 -33.36 -8.06 5.03
C GLY A 520 -32.34 -9.10 5.46
N ASN A 521 -32.57 -9.66 6.63
CA ASN A 521 -32.04 -10.97 6.98
C ASN A 521 -33.10 -12.05 6.68
N ASN A 522 -32.72 -13.32 6.81
CA ASN A 522 -33.63 -14.48 6.71
C ASN A 522 -34.93 -14.41 7.55
N GLU A 523 -35.02 -13.54 8.55
CA GLU A 523 -36.17 -13.41 9.46
C GLU A 523 -37.11 -12.27 9.06
N GLY A 524 -36.77 -11.51 8.02
CA GLY A 524 -37.54 -10.34 7.58
C GLY A 524 -37.29 -9.07 8.37
N ASN A 525 -36.21 -9.04 9.16
CA ASN A 525 -35.75 -7.84 9.85
C ASN A 525 -34.76 -7.07 8.97
N PRO A 526 -34.79 -5.73 8.99
CA PRO A 526 -33.80 -4.94 8.27
C PRO A 526 -32.42 -5.15 8.89
N ASN A 527 -31.42 -5.31 8.02
CA ASN A 527 -30.03 -5.38 8.46
C ASN A 527 -29.51 -3.99 8.90
N ALA A 528 -28.34 -3.97 9.54
CA ALA A 528 -27.77 -2.75 10.09
C ALA A 528 -27.59 -1.66 9.01
N LEU A 529 -27.99 -0.42 9.32
CA LEU A 529 -27.63 0.73 8.50
C LEU A 529 -26.13 1.00 8.62
N VAL A 530 -25.45 1.04 7.49
CA VAL A 530 -24.02 1.31 7.40
C VAL A 530 -23.80 2.69 6.80
N THR A 531 -23.00 3.52 7.46
CA THR A 531 -22.57 4.81 6.90
C THR A 531 -21.20 4.68 6.23
N ALA A 532 -21.13 4.94 4.92
CA ALA A 532 -19.87 5.00 4.16
C ALA A 532 -19.88 6.24 3.26
N GLY A 533 -18.74 6.96 3.18
CA GLY A 533 -18.68 8.21 2.41
C GLY A 533 -19.68 9.31 2.81
N GLY A 534 -20.26 9.25 4.02
CA GLY A 534 -21.32 10.18 4.45
C GLY A 534 -22.73 9.83 3.97
N VAL A 535 -22.88 8.68 3.29
CA VAL A 535 -24.16 8.13 2.82
C VAL A 535 -24.52 6.91 3.68
N GLN A 536 -25.80 6.78 4.04
CA GLN A 536 -26.33 5.59 4.69
C GLN A 536 -26.74 4.54 3.65
N TYR A 537 -26.43 3.29 3.94
CA TYR A 537 -26.77 2.12 3.13
C TYR A 537 -27.47 1.10 4.02
N ILE A 538 -28.49 0.44 3.46
CA ILE A 538 -29.06 -0.77 4.06
C ILE A 538 -28.12 -1.90 3.70
N ASP A 539 -27.52 -2.57 4.67
CA ASP A 539 -26.71 -3.76 4.39
C ASP A 539 -27.63 -4.93 4.06
N GLY A 540 -27.17 -5.86 3.23
CA GLY A 540 -27.87 -7.11 2.93
C GLY A 540 -27.19 -8.29 3.62
N ASP A 541 -27.88 -9.43 3.77
CA ASP A 541 -27.25 -10.65 4.26
C ASP A 541 -26.51 -11.43 3.15
N GLY A 542 -26.69 -10.99 1.90
CA GLY A 542 -26.05 -11.56 0.73
C GLY A 542 -26.91 -12.58 -0.01
N ILE A 543 -28.14 -12.84 0.43
CA ILE A 543 -29.05 -13.82 -0.15
C ILE A 543 -30.42 -13.20 -0.32
N VAL A 544 -30.85 -12.99 -1.56
CA VAL A 544 -32.24 -12.57 -1.82
C VAL A 544 -33.20 -13.73 -1.58
N ASN A 545 -34.06 -13.60 -0.57
CA ASN A 545 -35.00 -14.64 -0.17
C ASN A 545 -36.30 -14.08 0.46
N GLU A 546 -37.15 -14.95 1.03
CA GLU A 546 -38.42 -14.55 1.65
C GLU A 546 -38.25 -13.51 2.78
N GLY A 547 -37.11 -13.54 3.48
CA GLY A 547 -36.71 -12.52 4.44
C GLY A 547 -36.70 -11.12 3.83
N ASP A 548 -36.07 -10.93 2.68
CA ASP A 548 -36.05 -9.62 2.00
C ASP A 548 -37.44 -9.15 1.59
N TYR A 549 -38.25 -10.07 1.07
CA TYR A 549 -39.64 -9.80 0.72
C TYR A 549 -40.42 -9.28 1.94
N ASN A 550 -40.36 -10.01 3.05
CA ASN A 550 -41.02 -9.63 4.29
C ASN A 550 -40.48 -8.30 4.83
N CYS A 551 -39.16 -8.09 4.78
CA CYS A 551 -38.53 -6.84 5.17
C CYS A 551 -39.07 -5.67 4.33
N PHE A 552 -39.08 -5.79 3.00
CA PHE A 552 -39.58 -4.73 2.12
C PHE A 552 -41.03 -4.35 2.46
N PHE A 553 -41.93 -5.34 2.49
CA PHE A 553 -43.35 -5.11 2.71
C PHE A 553 -43.69 -4.58 4.10
N ASN A 554 -42.95 -5.01 5.13
CA ASN A 554 -43.11 -4.50 6.48
C ASN A 554 -42.77 -3.00 6.59
N HIS A 555 -41.93 -2.46 5.70
CA HIS A 555 -41.46 -1.08 5.77
C HIS A 555 -42.07 -0.19 4.66
N PHE A 556 -42.50 -0.78 3.53
CA PHE A 556 -43.01 -0.03 2.38
C PHE A 556 -44.28 0.80 2.69
N PHE A 557 -45.16 0.26 3.53
CA PHE A 557 -46.41 0.92 3.91
C PHE A 557 -46.32 1.77 5.18
N LEU A 558 -45.12 1.92 5.76
CA LEU A 558 -44.90 2.72 6.95
C LEU A 558 -44.63 4.19 6.61
N ASP A 559 -44.89 5.07 7.57
CA ASP A 559 -44.43 6.45 7.52
C ASP A 559 -42.95 6.55 7.93
N ALA A 560 -42.30 7.65 7.54
CA ALA A 560 -40.94 7.94 7.98
C ALA A 560 -40.88 8.12 9.51
N PRO A 561 -39.79 7.67 10.19
CA PRO A 561 -38.53 7.16 9.66
C PRO A 561 -38.44 5.62 9.55
N ASP A 562 -39.53 4.93 9.86
CA ASP A 562 -39.55 3.46 9.92
C ASP A 562 -39.69 2.82 8.54
N ASN A 563 -39.86 3.60 7.48
CA ASN A 563 -39.92 3.10 6.11
C ASN A 563 -38.56 3.01 5.40
N ARG A 564 -37.47 3.48 6.03
CA ARG A 564 -36.12 3.55 5.46
C ARG A 564 -35.65 2.26 4.77
N PRO A 565 -35.88 1.05 5.30
CA PRO A 565 -35.47 -0.19 4.63
C PRO A 565 -36.11 -0.43 3.26
N ALA A 566 -37.26 0.18 2.97
CA ALA A 566 -37.92 0.10 1.68
C ALA A 566 -37.51 1.24 0.72
N ASP A 567 -36.78 2.26 1.18
CA ASP A 567 -36.26 3.37 0.37
C ASP A 567 -34.94 2.93 -0.29
N ILE A 568 -35.05 2.27 -1.44
CA ILE A 568 -33.93 1.64 -2.16
C ILE A 568 -33.70 2.25 -3.55
N ALA A 569 -34.63 3.08 -4.02
CA ALA A 569 -34.62 3.68 -5.35
C ALA A 569 -35.00 5.16 -5.28
N ASP A 570 -34.89 5.84 -6.42
CA ASP A 570 -35.54 7.12 -6.61
C ASP A 570 -36.96 6.96 -7.15
N SER A 571 -37.70 8.08 -7.23
CA SER A 571 -39.05 8.13 -7.82
C SER A 571 -39.22 7.56 -9.24
N THR A 572 -38.14 7.32 -9.99
CA THR A 572 -38.18 6.72 -11.34
C THR A 572 -37.90 5.22 -11.33
N GLY A 573 -37.54 4.66 -10.17
CA GLY A 573 -37.17 3.26 -10.00
C GLY A 573 -35.69 2.98 -10.24
N GLU A 574 -34.86 4.01 -10.40
CA GLU A 574 -33.42 3.89 -10.47
C GLU A 574 -32.84 3.62 -9.08
N VAL A 575 -31.83 2.76 -9.00
CA VAL A 575 -31.24 2.34 -7.72
C VAL A 575 -30.62 3.53 -6.97
N GLY A 576 -30.98 3.64 -5.70
CA GLY A 576 -30.35 4.50 -4.71
C GLY A 576 -31.34 5.45 -4.04
N SER A 577 -31.62 5.19 -2.76
CA SER A 577 -32.46 5.98 -1.85
C SER A 577 -32.47 7.50 -2.13
N ASP A 578 -33.68 8.05 -2.20
CA ASP A 578 -33.96 9.49 -2.33
C ASP A 578 -34.67 10.08 -1.10
N GLY A 579 -34.97 9.25 -0.10
CA GLY A 579 -35.63 9.64 1.15
C GLY A 579 -37.16 9.49 1.11
N VAL A 580 -37.73 8.98 0.01
CA VAL A 580 -39.18 8.87 -0.18
C VAL A 580 -39.55 7.48 -0.71
N VAL A 581 -40.16 6.66 0.13
CA VAL A 581 -40.72 5.37 -0.32
C VAL A 581 -41.92 5.58 -1.24
N ASN A 582 -41.83 5.12 -2.48
CA ASN A 582 -42.87 5.30 -3.49
C ASN A 582 -42.88 4.16 -4.55
N GLU A 583 -43.61 4.35 -5.66
CA GLU A 583 -43.72 3.34 -6.74
C GLU A 583 -42.37 2.98 -7.37
N GLY A 584 -41.41 3.90 -7.40
CA GLY A 584 -40.04 3.67 -7.83
C GLY A 584 -39.36 2.56 -7.02
N ASP A 585 -39.47 2.60 -5.69
CA ASP A 585 -38.92 1.56 -4.81
C ASP A 585 -39.57 0.20 -5.03
N TYR A 586 -40.90 0.17 -5.16
CA TYR A 586 -41.64 -1.05 -5.47
C TYR A 586 -41.14 -1.68 -6.77
N ASN A 587 -41.06 -0.88 -7.83
CA ASN A 587 -40.59 -1.35 -9.13
C ASN A 587 -39.14 -1.83 -9.07
N CYS A 588 -38.26 -1.09 -8.39
CA CYS A 588 -36.87 -1.49 -8.19
C CYS A 588 -36.77 -2.83 -7.46
N PHE A 589 -37.49 -3.00 -6.34
CA PHE A 589 -37.47 -4.23 -5.57
C PHE A 589 -37.91 -5.42 -6.42
N PHE A 590 -39.08 -5.34 -7.06
CA PHE A 590 -39.63 -6.46 -7.84
C PHE A 590 -38.82 -6.79 -9.08
N ASN A 591 -38.25 -5.78 -9.75
CA ASN A 591 -37.39 -6.00 -10.90
C ASN A 591 -36.09 -6.74 -10.52
N ASN A 592 -35.64 -6.64 -9.27
CA ASN A 592 -34.39 -7.24 -8.81
C ASN A 592 -34.58 -8.50 -7.96
N PHE A 593 -35.72 -8.64 -7.28
CA PHE A 593 -36.02 -9.78 -6.40
C PHE A 593 -36.08 -11.11 -7.15
N PHE A 594 -36.49 -11.09 -8.42
CA PHE A 594 -36.60 -12.30 -9.25
C PHE A 594 -35.38 -12.56 -10.14
N LEU A 595 -34.29 -11.77 -10.01
CA LEU A 595 -33.05 -11.93 -10.77
C LEU A 595 -32.02 -12.86 -10.08
N ILE A 596 -32.49 -13.73 -9.18
CA ILE A 596 -31.67 -14.68 -8.40
C ILE A 596 -31.14 -15.85 -9.23
#